data_AF-A0A6B0CHL8-F1
#
_entry.id   AF-A0A6B0CHL8-F1
#
_cell.length_a   1.000
_cell.length_b   1.000
_cell.length_c   1.000
_cell.angle_alpha   90.00
_cell.angle_beta   90.00
_cell.angle_gamma   90.00
#
_symmetry.space_group_name_H-M   'P 1'
#
loop_
_entity.id
_entity.type
_entity.pdbx_description
1 polymer ?
#
loop_
_entity_poly.entity_id
_entity_poly.type
_entity_poly.pdbx_seq_one_letter_code
_entity_poly.pdbx_strand_id
1 'polypeptide(L)'
;MPLVSMKEMLIDAKENGYAVGQYNINNLEFTQAILEASQEENAPVILGVSEGAARYMSGFYTIVKMVEGLMHDLNITIPVAIHLDHGSSFEKCKEAIDAG
;
A
#
# COMPACT_ATOMS: atom_id res chain seq x y z
N MET A 1 9.78 -2.36 9.07
CA MET A 1 8.94 -1.39 9.83
C MET A 1 7.47 -1.74 9.62
N PRO A 2 6.53 -1.35 10.50
CA PRO A 2 5.11 -1.64 10.28
C PRO A 2 4.53 -0.78 9.15
N LEU A 3 3.45 -1.28 8.53
CA LEU A 3 2.56 -0.47 7.69
C LEU A 3 1.93 0.67 8.51
N VAL A 4 1.60 1.77 7.86
CA VAL A 4 0.96 2.93 8.49
C VAL A 4 -0.33 3.31 7.79
N SER A 5 -1.23 4.00 8.51
CA SER A 5 -2.40 4.61 7.87
C SER A 5 -1.99 5.81 7.00
N MET A 6 -2.79 6.14 5.99
CA MET A 6 -2.55 7.32 5.14
C MET A 6 -2.70 8.66 5.87
N LYS A 7 -3.23 8.67 7.10
CA LYS A 7 -3.62 9.90 7.79
C LYS A 7 -2.45 10.88 7.95
N GLU A 8 -1.35 10.44 8.57
CA GLU A 8 -0.23 11.33 8.88
C GLU A 8 0.51 11.79 7.61
N MET A 9 0.73 10.90 6.64
CA MET A 9 1.38 11.27 5.38
C MET A 9 0.56 12.27 4.55
N LEU A 10 -0.78 12.17 4.57
CA LEU A 10 -1.64 13.12 3.85
C LEU A 10 -1.78 14.46 4.58
N ILE A 11 -1.73 14.46 5.91
CA ILE A 11 -1.66 15.70 6.69
C ILE A 11 -0.35 16.42 6.37
N ASP A 12 0.78 15.72 6.45
CA ASP A 12 2.10 16.28 6.14
C ASP A 12 2.18 16.82 4.71
N ALA A 13 1.69 16.05 3.72
CA ALA A 13 1.64 16.48 2.33
C ALA A 13 0.83 17.76 2.13
N LYS A 14 -0.34 17.86 2.79
CA LYS A 14 -1.19 19.04 2.73
C LYS A 14 -0.53 20.26 3.38
N GLU A 15 0.13 20.09 4.51
CA GLU A 15 0.81 21.17 5.24
C GLU A 15 2.04 21.70 4.51
N ASN A 16 2.76 20.82 3.79
CA ASN A 16 3.99 21.16 3.10
C ASN A 16 3.82 21.38 1.57
N GLY A 17 2.59 21.34 1.06
CA GLY A 17 2.29 21.72 -0.33
C GLY A 17 2.75 20.71 -1.39
N TYR A 18 2.74 19.41 -1.06
CA TYR A 18 3.03 18.33 -2.01
C TYR A 18 1.91 17.27 -2.01
N ALA A 19 2.05 16.23 -2.83
CA ALA A 19 1.11 15.12 -2.89
C ALA A 19 1.82 13.77 -2.69
N VAL A 20 1.11 12.80 -2.10
CA VAL A 20 1.58 11.42 -1.97
C VAL A 20 1.04 10.60 -3.14
N GLY A 21 1.92 9.84 -3.81
CA GLY A 21 1.53 8.96 -4.91
C GLY A 21 0.79 7.72 -4.43
N GLN A 22 -0.35 7.43 -5.06
CA GLN A 22 -0.98 6.11 -5.01
C GLN A 22 -0.72 5.37 -6.31
N TYR A 23 -0.17 4.16 -6.21
CA TYR A 23 0.09 3.29 -7.36
C TYR A 23 -0.58 1.94 -7.13
N ASN A 24 -1.38 1.47 -8.09
CA ASN A 24 -2.02 0.17 -7.97
C ASN A 24 -1.00 -0.97 -8.12
N ILE A 25 -1.09 -1.98 -7.27
CA ILE A 25 -0.30 -3.20 -7.36
C ILE A 25 -1.11 -4.35 -7.96
N ASN A 26 -0.46 -5.16 -8.80
CA ASN A 26 -1.11 -6.27 -9.50
C ASN A 26 -0.42 -7.62 -9.29
N ASN A 27 0.82 -7.64 -8.79
CA ASN A 27 1.60 -8.84 -8.49
C ASN A 27 2.84 -8.47 -7.65
N LEU A 28 3.73 -9.44 -7.48
CA LEU A 28 5.00 -9.28 -6.77
C LEU A 28 5.87 -8.20 -7.44
N GLU A 29 6.04 -8.28 -8.76
CA GLU A 29 6.96 -7.43 -9.52
C GLU A 29 6.55 -5.96 -9.50
N PHE A 30 5.24 -5.66 -9.62
CA PHE A 30 4.73 -4.29 -9.47
C PHE A 30 5.02 -3.75 -8.07
N THR A 31 4.79 -4.58 -7.04
CA THR A 31 4.98 -4.18 -5.65
C THR A 31 6.46 -3.89 -5.37
N GLN A 32 7.37 -4.73 -5.88
CA GLN A 32 8.82 -4.50 -5.80
C GLN A 32 9.20 -3.17 -6.45
N ALA A 33 8.81 -2.97 -7.71
CA ALA A 33 9.17 -1.77 -8.46
C ALA A 33 8.71 -0.47 -7.78
N ILE A 34 7.49 -0.46 -7.22
CA ILE A 34 6.94 0.72 -6.53
C ILE A 34 7.69 0.97 -5.20
N LEU A 35 7.95 -0.09 -4.42
CA LEU A 35 8.65 0.03 -3.15
C LEU A 35 10.10 0.50 -3.33
N GLU A 36 10.84 -0.09 -4.27
CA GLU A 36 12.22 0.28 -4.57
C GLU A 36 12.31 1.73 -5.06
N ALA A 37 11.49 2.12 -6.03
CA ALA A 37 11.48 3.50 -6.54
C ALA A 37 11.13 4.52 -5.44
N SER A 38 10.13 4.20 -4.59
CA SER A 38 9.71 5.12 -3.52
C SER A 38 10.78 5.23 -2.43
N GLN A 39 11.51 4.14 -2.15
CA GLN A 39 12.64 4.13 -1.23
C GLN A 39 13.83 4.94 -1.78
N GLU A 40 14.16 4.82 -3.07
CA GLU A 40 15.21 5.59 -3.73
C GLU A 40 14.94 7.10 -3.68
N GLU A 41 13.68 7.50 -3.89
CA GLU A 41 13.23 8.90 -3.83
C GLU A 41 12.97 9.39 -2.39
N ASN A 42 13.11 8.52 -1.39
CA ASN A 42 12.80 8.80 0.01
C ASN A 42 11.39 9.43 0.19
N ALA A 43 10.41 8.91 -0.55
CA ALA A 43 9.05 9.44 -0.63
C ALA A 43 8.04 8.47 0.00
N PRO A 44 7.06 8.94 0.79
CA PRO A 44 5.98 8.07 1.28
C PRO A 44 5.14 7.56 0.10
N VAL A 45 4.56 6.35 0.24
CA VAL A 45 3.80 5.71 -0.84
C VAL A 45 2.53 5.04 -0.36
N ILE A 46 1.50 5.09 -1.22
CA ILE A 46 0.22 4.39 -1.05
C ILE A 46 0.13 3.28 -2.10
N LEU A 47 0.04 2.03 -1.66
CA LEU A 47 -0.18 0.87 -2.52
C LEU A 47 -1.69 0.63 -2.69
N GLY A 48 -2.20 0.95 -3.88
CA GLY A 48 -3.61 0.78 -4.21
C GLY A 48 -3.96 -0.67 -4.55
N VAL A 49 -5.00 -1.20 -3.94
CA VAL A 49 -5.48 -2.57 -4.16
C VAL A 49 -6.96 -2.53 -4.50
N SER A 50 -7.29 -2.74 -5.77
CA SER A 50 -8.69 -2.93 -6.17
C SER A 50 -9.17 -4.33 -5.77
N GLU A 51 -10.48 -4.53 -5.64
CA GLU A 51 -11.02 -5.88 -5.42
C GLU A 51 -10.67 -6.87 -6.55
N GLY A 52 -10.51 -6.35 -7.78
CA GLY A 52 -10.04 -7.15 -8.90
C GLY A 52 -8.60 -7.64 -8.72
N ALA A 53 -7.71 -6.74 -8.29
CA ALA A 53 -6.32 -7.07 -7.97
C ALA A 53 -6.24 -8.05 -6.78
N ALA A 54 -7.06 -7.83 -5.74
CA ALA A 54 -7.19 -8.74 -4.61
C ALA A 54 -7.57 -10.16 -5.05
N ARG A 55 -8.59 -10.31 -5.90
CA ARG A 55 -8.97 -11.62 -6.45
C ARG A 55 -7.86 -12.26 -7.27
N TYR A 56 -7.18 -11.49 -8.11
CA TYR A 56 -6.07 -11.98 -8.93
C TYR A 56 -4.90 -12.49 -8.07
N MET A 57 -4.56 -11.77 -7.00
CA MET A 57 -3.49 -12.11 -6.05
C MET A 57 -3.97 -12.97 -4.86
N SER A 58 -5.06 -13.73 -5.04
CA SER A 58 -5.60 -14.71 -4.06
C SER A 58 -6.21 -14.15 -2.76
N GLY A 59 -6.30 -12.83 -2.58
CA GLY A 59 -7.04 -12.19 -1.48
C GLY A 59 -6.24 -11.09 -0.76
N PHE A 60 -6.94 -10.31 0.08
CA PHE A 60 -6.34 -9.19 0.82
C PHE A 60 -5.22 -9.63 1.77
N TYR A 61 -5.40 -10.73 2.51
CA TYR A 61 -4.39 -11.23 3.44
C TYR A 61 -3.08 -11.60 2.72
N THR A 62 -3.17 -12.26 1.56
CA THR A 62 -2.00 -12.58 0.73
C THR A 62 -1.25 -11.32 0.32
N ILE A 63 -1.97 -10.27 -0.08
CA ILE A 63 -1.36 -8.99 -0.46
C ILE A 63 -0.66 -8.34 0.71
N VAL A 64 -1.32 -8.26 1.88
CA VAL A 64 -0.71 -7.68 3.09
C VAL A 64 0.60 -8.42 3.42
N LYS A 65 0.59 -9.76 3.42
CA LYS A 65 1.79 -10.55 3.70
C LYS A 65 2.87 -10.44 2.63
N MET A 66 2.50 -10.29 1.36
CA MET A 66 3.45 -10.01 0.28
C MET A 66 4.12 -8.65 0.48
N VAL A 67 3.36 -7.61 0.80
CA VAL A 67 3.90 -6.27 1.04
C VAL A 67 4.80 -6.25 2.27
N GLU A 68 4.37 -6.84 3.39
CA GLU A 68 5.18 -6.94 4.61
C GLU A 68 6.50 -7.69 4.37
N GLY A 69 6.45 -8.80 3.63
CA GLY A 69 7.64 -9.58 3.26
C GLY A 69 8.59 -8.77 2.38
N LEU A 70 8.08 -8.10 1.36
CA LEU A 70 8.89 -7.22 0.50
C LEU A 70 9.48 -6.04 1.27
N MET A 71 8.72 -5.39 2.15
CA MET A 71 9.23 -4.31 3.00
C MET A 71 10.38 -4.77 3.89
N HIS A 72 10.31 -6.01 4.40
CA HIS A 72 11.39 -6.61 5.17
C HIS A 72 12.62 -6.90 4.29
N ASP A 73 12.44 -7.64 3.20
CA ASP A 73 13.55 -8.15 2.39
C ASP A 73 14.26 -7.05 1.58
N LEU A 74 13.53 -6.01 1.15
CA LEU A 74 14.07 -4.84 0.45
C LEU A 74 14.57 -3.74 1.41
N ASN A 75 14.49 -3.95 2.73
CA ASN A 75 14.88 -2.97 3.76
C ASN A 75 14.17 -1.62 3.61
N ILE A 76 12.86 -1.62 3.35
CA ILE A 76 12.08 -0.41 3.19
C ILE A 76 11.97 0.34 4.53
N THR A 77 12.33 1.63 4.50
CA THR A 77 12.34 2.54 5.66
C THR A 77 11.38 3.72 5.50
N ILE A 78 10.81 3.94 4.31
CA ILE A 78 9.80 4.97 4.06
C ILE A 78 8.41 4.57 4.60
N PRO A 79 7.50 5.53 4.87
CA PRO A 79 6.11 5.23 5.18
C PRO A 79 5.38 4.56 4.01
N VAL A 80 4.78 3.39 4.27
CA VAL A 80 3.99 2.62 3.29
C VAL A 80 2.59 2.40 3.84
N ALA A 81 1.57 2.71 3.05
CA ALA A 81 0.18 2.38 3.31
C ALA A 81 -0.37 1.41 2.25
N ILE A 82 -1.29 0.54 2.65
CA ILE A 82 -2.12 -0.24 1.72
C ILE A 82 -3.53 0.35 1.73
N HIS A 83 -4.10 0.59 0.55
CA HIS A 83 -5.41 1.20 0.39
C HIS A 83 -6.33 0.30 -0.45
N LEU A 84 -7.49 -0.08 0.10
CA LEU A 84 -8.57 -0.68 -0.68
C LEU A 84 -9.14 0.38 -1.62
N ASP A 85 -8.81 0.24 -2.91
CA ASP A 85 -9.23 1.15 -3.96
C ASP A 85 -10.64 0.80 -4.44
N HIS A 86 -11.53 1.80 -4.43
CA HIS A 86 -12.93 1.68 -4.81
C HIS A 86 -13.71 0.53 -4.12
N GLY A 87 -13.52 0.36 -2.80
CA GLY A 87 -14.26 -0.66 -2.02
C GLY A 87 -15.77 -0.60 -2.24
N SER A 88 -16.36 -1.70 -2.72
CA SER A 88 -17.74 -1.73 -3.23
C SER A 88 -18.81 -1.80 -2.13
N SER A 89 -18.46 -2.25 -0.94
CA SER A 89 -19.39 -2.41 0.18
C SER A 89 -18.70 -2.30 1.53
N PHE A 90 -19.51 -2.12 2.58
CA PHE A 90 -19.04 -2.17 3.96
C PHE A 90 -18.30 -3.48 4.28
N GLU A 91 -18.84 -4.60 3.83
CA GLU A 91 -18.28 -5.94 4.04
C GLU A 91 -16.91 -6.06 3.39
N LYS A 92 -16.73 -5.50 2.18
CA LYS A 92 -15.44 -5.48 1.50
C LYS A 92 -14.41 -4.61 2.20
N CYS A 93 -14.81 -3.45 2.68
CA CYS A 93 -13.96 -2.60 3.50
C CYS A 93 -13.55 -3.31 4.81
N LYS A 94 -14.50 -3.96 5.49
CA LYS A 94 -14.23 -4.71 6.71
C LYS A 94 -13.28 -5.88 6.45
N GLU A 95 -13.50 -6.64 5.38
CA GLU A 95 -12.64 -7.76 4.97
C GLU A 95 -11.20 -7.29 4.73
N ALA A 96 -11.01 -6.16 4.05
CA ALA A 96 -9.69 -5.57 3.83
C ALA A 96 -9.03 -5.16 5.16
N ILE A 97 -9.75 -4.43 6.03
CA ILE A 97 -9.24 -4.00 7.35
C ILE A 97 -8.89 -5.19 8.25
N ASP A 98 -9.71 -6.24 8.27
CA ASP A 98 -9.45 -7.43 9.07
C ASP A 98 -8.20 -8.18 8.58
N ALA A 99 -7.84 -8.04 7.30
CA ALA A 99 -6.67 -8.66 6.71
C ALA A 99 -5.36 -7.92 7.00
N GLY A 100 -5.43 -6.61 7.28
CA GLY A 100 -4.32 -5.71 7.62
C GLY A 100 -4.55 -4.29 7.12
#